data_AF-A0A4R4YBK2-F1
#
_entry.id   AF-A0A4R4YBK2-F1
#
_cell.length_a   1.000
_cell.length_b   1.000
_cell.length_c   1.000
_cell.angle_alpha   90.00
_cell.angle_beta   90.00
_cell.angle_gamma   90.00
#
_symmetry.space_group_name_H-M   'P 1'
#
loop_
_entity.id
_entity.type
_entity.pdbx_description
1 polymer ?
#
loop_
_entity_poly.entity_id
_entity_poly.type
_entity_poly.pdbx_seq_one_letter_code
_entity_poly.pdbx_strand_id
1 'polypeptide(L)'
;MSATFGEPTVRPQGGAHLWEASWITSLPDPAPGSAAVRERLRQIAGTLVPHTSGRKPFTFLAAGEHAASAFTPDTLARLRALKRARDPRGTFRSNFPVLAVSGGGRGGRSGRS
;
A
#
# COMPACT_ATOMS: atom_id res chain seq x y z
N MET A 1 -16.71 33.39 -48.24
CA MET A 1 -16.78 32.67 -46.95
C MET A 1 -15.56 31.78 -46.86
N SER A 2 -14.51 32.22 -46.15
CA SER A 2 -13.27 31.43 -45.95
C SER A 2 -13.12 31.15 -44.46
N ALA A 3 -13.05 29.87 -44.09
CA ALA A 3 -12.74 29.44 -42.74
C ALA A 3 -11.22 29.29 -42.62
N THR A 4 -10.58 30.20 -41.88
CA THR A 4 -9.19 30.06 -41.45
C THR A 4 -9.19 29.18 -40.20
N PHE A 5 -8.76 27.92 -40.35
CA PHE A 5 -8.48 27.04 -39.22
C PHE A 5 -7.21 27.54 -38.51
N GLY A 6 -7.35 27.85 -37.22
CA GLY A 6 -6.23 28.23 -36.36
C GLY A 6 -5.21 27.10 -36.24
N GLU A 7 -3.94 27.47 -36.38
CA GLU A 7 -2.78 26.61 -36.22
C GLU A 7 -2.82 25.90 -34.84
N PRO A 8 -2.71 24.56 -34.76
CA PRO A 8 -2.64 23.88 -33.47
C PRO A 8 -1.28 24.17 -32.85
N THR A 9 -1.26 24.97 -31.80
CA THR A 9 -0.05 25.22 -31.00
C THR A 9 0.35 23.92 -30.31
N VAL A 10 1.28 23.18 -30.91
CA VAL A 10 1.90 22.02 -30.27
C VAL A 10 2.77 22.54 -29.12
N ARG A 11 2.25 22.46 -27.90
CA ARG A 11 3.06 22.64 -26.69
C ARG A 11 4.06 21.49 -26.58
N PRO A 12 5.36 21.75 -26.31
CA PRO A 12 6.31 20.69 -26.04
C PRO A 12 5.89 19.97 -24.75
N GLN A 13 5.53 18.70 -24.87
CA GLN A 13 5.33 17.76 -23.78
C GLN A 13 6.71 17.45 -23.18
N GLY A 14 7.23 18.35 -22.34
CA GLY A 14 8.58 18.23 -21.80
C GLY A 14 8.69 18.85 -20.41
N GLY A 15 8.80 17.99 -19.39
CA GLY A 15 9.27 18.33 -18.05
C GLY A 15 8.15 18.48 -17.01
N ALA A 16 7.83 17.38 -16.31
CA ALA A 16 7.21 17.47 -14.99
C ALA A 16 8.20 18.20 -14.05
N HIS A 17 8.07 19.52 -13.96
CA HIS A 17 8.93 20.40 -13.18
C HIS A 17 8.72 20.10 -11.68
N LEU A 18 9.80 19.77 -10.99
CA LEU A 18 9.85 19.17 -9.65
C LEU A 18 9.50 20.14 -8.48
N TRP A 19 8.98 21.34 -8.74
CA TRP A 19 8.53 22.26 -7.69
C TRP A 19 7.18 21.87 -7.07
N GLU A 20 6.33 21.14 -7.81
CA GLU A 20 5.01 20.75 -7.30
C GLU A 20 5.09 19.64 -6.24
N ALA A 21 6.26 19.07 -5.94
CA ALA A 21 6.38 18.07 -4.88
C ALA A 21 6.43 18.67 -3.45
N SER A 22 6.52 20.00 -3.35
CA SER A 22 6.67 20.72 -2.07
C SER A 22 5.53 20.45 -1.08
N TRP A 23 4.30 20.23 -1.57
CA TRP A 23 3.13 20.01 -0.70
C TRP A 23 3.05 18.59 -0.13
N ILE A 24 3.78 17.61 -0.69
CA ILE A 24 3.75 16.22 -0.23
C ILE A 24 4.49 16.05 1.10
N THR A 25 5.49 16.88 1.38
CA THR A 25 6.33 16.77 2.58
C THR A 25 5.83 17.59 3.77
N SER A 26 4.88 18.50 3.56
CA SER A 26 4.31 19.39 4.60
C SER A 26 2.99 18.88 5.18
N LEU A 27 2.65 17.59 5.00
CA LEU A 27 1.46 17.01 5.61
C LEU A 27 1.54 17.20 7.14
N PRO A 28 0.60 17.94 7.76
CA PRO A 28 0.56 18.09 9.20
C PRO A 28 0.47 16.72 9.87
N ASP A 29 0.99 16.63 11.09
CA ASP A 29 0.68 15.58 12.07
C ASP A 29 -0.84 15.29 12.02
N PRO A 30 -1.29 14.02 12.08
CA PRO A 30 -2.61 13.65 11.61
C PRO A 30 -3.66 14.48 12.33
N ALA A 31 -4.39 15.30 11.56
CA ALA A 31 -5.22 16.39 12.05
C ALA A 31 -6.04 16.03 13.31
N PRO A 32 -6.26 16.96 14.24
CA PRO A 32 -7.16 16.76 15.38
C PRO A 32 -8.47 16.11 14.90
N GLY A 33 -8.79 14.92 15.43
CA GLY A 33 -9.94 14.12 15.00
C GLY A 33 -9.61 12.88 14.16
N SER A 34 -8.37 12.70 13.69
CA SER A 34 -7.96 11.51 12.93
C SER A 34 -8.18 10.20 13.69
N ALA A 35 -8.01 10.20 15.02
CA ALA A 35 -8.28 9.06 15.86
C ALA A 35 -9.79 8.75 15.95
N ALA A 36 -10.63 9.76 16.12
CA ALA A 36 -12.08 9.61 16.17
C ALA A 36 -12.64 9.09 14.82
N VAL A 37 -12.10 9.59 13.71
CA VAL A 37 -12.44 9.10 12.37
C VAL A 37 -12.02 7.64 12.19
N ARG A 38 -10.79 7.28 12.57
CA ARG A 38 -10.33 5.86 12.52
C ARG A 38 -11.22 4.95 13.36
N GLU A 39 -11.59 5.38 14.56
CA GLU A 39 -12.47 4.63 15.44
C GLU A 39 -13.87 4.46 14.84
N ARG A 40 -14.44 5.53 14.27
CA ARG A 40 -15.75 5.45 13.59
C ARG A 40 -15.72 4.52 12.38
N LEU A 41 -14.67 4.58 11.57
CA LEU A 41 -14.49 3.68 10.43
C LEU A 41 -14.36 2.22 10.88
N ARG A 42 -13.65 1.96 12.00
CA ARG A 42 -13.55 0.62 12.59
C ARG A 42 -14.90 0.08 13.03
N GLN A 43 -15.73 0.91 13.65
CA GLN A 43 -17.09 0.54 14.06
C GLN A 43 -17.97 0.16 12.86
N ILE A 44 -17.97 1.00 11.82
CA ILE A 44 -18.74 0.74 10.58
C ILE A 44 -18.24 -0.54 9.90
N ALA A 45 -16.93 -0.70 9.76
CA ALA A 45 -16.34 -1.91 9.19
C ALA A 45 -16.75 -3.16 10.00
N GLY A 46 -16.75 -3.08 11.33
CA GLY A 46 -17.20 -4.15 12.23
C GLY A 46 -18.66 -4.55 11.98
N THR A 47 -19.56 -3.58 11.81
CA THR A 47 -20.98 -3.87 11.51
C THR A 47 -21.19 -4.53 10.15
N LEU A 48 -20.29 -4.31 9.19
CA LEU A 48 -20.40 -4.85 7.84
C LEU A 48 -19.78 -6.25 7.71
N VAL A 49 -18.98 -6.72 8.67
CA VAL A 49 -18.28 -8.02 8.60
C VAL A 49 -19.19 -9.18 8.17
N PRO A 50 -20.40 -9.36 8.75
CA PRO A 50 -21.29 -10.48 8.38
C PRO A 50 -21.78 -10.45 6.93
N HIS A 51 -21.70 -9.30 6.26
CA HIS A 51 -22.12 -9.09 4.88
C HIS A 51 -20.96 -9.12 3.88
N THR A 52 -19.75 -9.39 4.34
CA THR A 52 -18.55 -9.47 3.48
C THR A 52 -18.09 -10.90 3.30
N SER A 53 -17.32 -11.14 2.24
CA SER A 53 -16.67 -12.44 1.99
C SER A 53 -15.46 -12.70 2.92
N GLY A 54 -15.28 -11.90 3.98
CA GLY A 54 -14.17 -12.01 4.94
C GLY A 54 -12.77 -11.66 4.41
N ARG A 55 -12.67 -11.14 3.17
CA ARG A 55 -11.40 -10.79 2.52
C ARG A 55 -11.38 -9.33 2.12
N LYS A 56 -10.22 -8.70 2.27
CA LYS A 56 -10.00 -7.33 1.82
C LYS A 56 -9.32 -7.33 0.46
N PRO A 57 -9.74 -6.50 -0.49
CA PRO A 57 -8.95 -6.23 -1.69
C PRO A 57 -7.52 -5.85 -1.29
N PHE A 58 -6.52 -6.38 -2.01
CA PHE A 58 -5.11 -6.18 -1.66
C PHE A 58 -4.70 -4.69 -1.62
N THR A 59 -5.34 -3.85 -2.43
CA THR A 59 -5.13 -2.41 -2.47
C THR A 59 -5.71 -1.66 -1.26
N PHE A 60 -6.59 -2.29 -0.48
CA PHE A 60 -7.28 -1.69 0.67
C PHE A 60 -6.71 -2.17 2.01
N LEU A 61 -5.59 -2.90 1.98
CA LEU A 61 -4.88 -3.29 3.20
C LEU A 61 -4.35 -2.04 3.89
N ALA A 62 -4.55 -1.97 5.21
CA ALA A 62 -3.98 -0.92 6.04
C ALA A 62 -2.53 -1.26 6.44
N ALA A 63 -1.76 -0.25 6.87
CA ALA A 63 -0.41 -0.47 7.39
C ALA A 63 -0.44 -1.49 8.53
N GLY A 64 0.44 -2.50 8.46
CA GLY A 64 0.49 -3.61 9.41
C GLY A 64 -0.42 -4.80 9.08
N GLU A 65 -1.34 -4.67 8.12
CA GLU A 65 -2.09 -5.82 7.60
C GLU A 65 -1.24 -6.67 6.66
N HIS A 66 -1.67 -7.91 6.44
CA HIS A 66 -0.89 -8.90 5.71
C HIS A 66 -1.59 -9.33 4.42
N ALA A 67 -0.80 -9.77 3.44
CA ALA A 67 -1.32 -10.35 2.20
C ALA A 67 -2.27 -11.55 2.43
N ALA A 68 -2.18 -12.20 3.60
CA ALA A 68 -3.09 -13.26 4.03
C ALA A 68 -4.54 -12.79 4.24
N SER A 69 -4.76 -11.49 4.49
CA SER A 69 -6.09 -10.89 4.59
C SER A 69 -6.76 -10.68 3.23
N ALA A 70 -5.99 -10.78 2.13
CA ALA A 70 -6.46 -10.59 0.77
C ALA A 70 -6.57 -11.90 -0.03
N PHE A 71 -5.62 -12.82 0.16
CA PHE A 71 -5.54 -14.06 -0.61
C PHE A 71 -5.99 -15.28 0.19
N THR A 72 -6.50 -16.31 -0.49
CA THR A 72 -6.68 -17.63 0.11
C THR A 72 -5.32 -18.24 0.50
N PRO A 73 -5.28 -19.19 1.46
CA PRO A 73 -4.04 -19.88 1.83
C PRO A 73 -3.31 -20.50 0.62
N ASP A 74 -4.04 -21.16 -0.28
CA ASP A 74 -3.47 -21.80 -1.47
C ASP A 74 -2.89 -20.79 -2.46
N THR A 75 -3.62 -19.69 -2.70
CA THR A 75 -3.16 -18.61 -3.56
C THR A 75 -1.90 -17.97 -2.98
N LEU A 76 -1.88 -17.74 -1.66
CA LEU A 76 -0.73 -17.17 -0.98
C LEU A 76 0.49 -18.12 -1.04
N ALA A 77 0.29 -19.43 -0.90
CA ALA A 77 1.36 -20.41 -1.06
C ALA A 77 1.95 -20.39 -2.48
N ARG A 78 1.09 -20.34 -3.50
CA ARG A 78 1.50 -20.22 -4.91
C ARG A 78 2.28 -18.93 -5.17
N LEU A 79 1.81 -17.79 -4.66
CA LEU A 79 2.50 -16.50 -4.79
C LEU A 79 3.86 -16.51 -4.11
N ARG A 80 3.98 -17.13 -2.93
CA ARG A 80 5.26 -17.31 -2.23
C ARG A 80 6.23 -18.16 -3.03
N ALA A 81 5.77 -19.26 -3.62
CA ALA A 81 6.61 -20.10 -4.47
C ALA A 81 7.11 -19.33 -5.71
N LEU A 82 6.21 -18.63 -6.41
CA LEU A 82 6.55 -17.80 -7.56
C LEU A 82 7.56 -16.71 -7.18
N LYS A 83 7.35 -16.04 -6.04
CA LYS A 83 8.23 -14.98 -5.54
C LYS A 83 9.64 -15.51 -5.28
N ARG A 84 9.79 -16.69 -4.67
CA ARG A 84 11.12 -17.32 -4.45
C ARG A 84 11.80 -17.72 -5.75
N ALA A 85 11.05 -18.23 -6.72
CA ALA A 85 11.60 -18.66 -8.00
C ALA A 85 12.03 -17.48 -8.90
N ARG A 86 11.26 -16.39 -8.90
CA ARG A 86 11.48 -15.23 -9.80
C ARG A 86 12.26 -14.08 -9.17
N ASP A 87 12.20 -13.95 -7.85
CA ASP A 87 12.89 -12.90 -7.10
C ASP A 87 13.57 -13.46 -5.84
N PRO A 88 14.59 -14.30 -6.01
CA PRO A 88 15.30 -14.90 -4.87
C PRO A 88 16.06 -13.87 -4.03
N ARG A 89 16.43 -12.73 -4.63
CA ARG A 89 17.14 -11.64 -3.94
C ARG A 89 16.21 -10.64 -3.25
N GLY A 90 14.89 -10.78 -3.40
CA GLY A 90 13.90 -9.88 -2.80
C GLY A 90 14.00 -8.43 -3.32
N THR A 91 14.42 -8.26 -4.58
CA THR A 91 14.60 -6.96 -5.23
C THR A 91 13.28 -6.20 -5.33
N PHE A 92 12.17 -6.90 -5.63
CA PHE A 92 10.85 -6.26 -5.69
C PHE A 92 10.20 -6.21 -4.30
N ARG A 93 10.16 -5.02 -3.69
CA ARG A 93 9.59 -4.80 -2.36
C ARG A 93 8.14 -4.34 -2.49
N SER A 94 7.21 -5.25 -2.21
CA SER A 94 5.78 -4.94 -2.12
C SER A 94 5.47 -4.23 -0.80
N ASN A 95 4.50 -3.31 -0.81
CA ASN A 95 3.99 -2.66 0.40
C ASN A 95 3.45 -3.69 1.42
N PHE A 96 2.83 -4.76 0.90
CA PHE A 96 2.41 -5.92 1.68
C PHE A 96 3.18 -7.14 1.18
N PRO A 97 4.27 -7.53 1.86
CA PRO A 97 5.10 -8.64 1.40
C PRO A 97 4.37 -9.98 1.57
N VAL A 98 4.46 -10.81 0.53
CA VAL A 98 3.89 -12.18 0.55
C VAL A 98 4.80 -13.16 1.29
N LEU A 99 6.11 -12.92 1.28
CA LEU A 99 7.07 -13.62 2.12
C LEU A 99 7.03 -12.97 3.50
N ALA A 100 6.86 -13.77 4.54
CA ALA A 100 7.05 -13.26 5.89
C ALA A 100 8.47 -12.66 5.96
N VAL A 101 8.59 -11.42 6.41
CA VAL A 101 9.87 -10.96 6.94
C VAL A 101 10.09 -11.86 8.15
N SER A 102 11.07 -12.77 8.09
CA SER A 102 11.54 -13.43 9.29
C SER A 102 11.95 -12.31 10.24
N GLY A 103 11.11 -12.01 11.22
CA GLY A 103 11.46 -11.09 12.28
C GLY A 103 12.72 -11.64 12.91
N GLY A 104 13.85 -10.97 12.69
CA GLY A 104 15.03 -11.18 13.50
C GLY A 104 14.61 -10.95 14.93
N GLY A 105 14.40 -12.05 15.66
CA GLY A 105 14.15 -12.01 17.08
C GLY A 105 15.27 -11.19 17.69
N ARG A 106 14.91 -10.13 18.42
CA ARG A 106 15.80 -9.57 19.43
C ARG A 106 16.08 -10.72 20.38
N GLY A 107 17.24 -11.38 20.19
CA GLY A 107 17.78 -12.35 21.11
C GLY A 107 17.91 -11.68 22.46
N GLY A 108 16.94 -11.92 23.33
CA GLY A 108 17.03 -11.62 24.74
C GLY A 108 18.25 -12.38 25.25
N ARG A 109 19.28 -11.63 25.65
CA ARG A 109 20.38 -12.15 26.45
C ARG A 109 19.79 -12.71 27.73
N SER A 110 19.62 -14.03 27.80
CA SER A 110 19.53 -14.75 29.06
C SER A 110 20.92 -15.22 29.45
N GLY A 111 21.28 -15.02 30.72
CA GLY A 111 22.41 -15.69 31.36
C GLY A 111 23.61 -14.81 31.67
N ARG A 112 23.49 -13.98 32.71
CA ARG A 112 24.54 -13.88 33.75
C ARG A 112 23.96 -13.26 35.02
N SER A 113 23.70 -14.12 36.00
CA SER A 113 23.98 -13.97 37.43
C SER A 113 23.59 -15.26 38.12
#